data_AF-A0A166JQ21-F1
#
_entry.id   AF-A0A166JQ21-F1
#
_cell.length_a   1.000
_cell.length_b   1.000
_cell.length_c   1.000
_cell.angle_alpha   90.00
_cell.angle_beta   90.00
_cell.angle_gamma   90.00
#
_symmetry.space_group_name_H-M   'P 1'
#
loop_
_entity.id
_entity.type
_entity.pdbx_description
1 polymer ?
#
loop_
_entity_poly.entity_id
_entity_poly.type
_entity_poly.pdbx_seq_one_letter_code
_entity_poly.pdbx_strand_id
1 'polypeptide(L)'
;MHTVIDKDNALPPTRRQQPTAWQSHPAVRKVVIGLWLLCFACIVWGGWVYVVWLISPSDGTTLATTMGPWSLFPNNETTTMDYNFDIDTVHGIRTWPWIFGLFAAFQGSLTFGLHCAELNVNIIRDERQWRRATTSSGMVMSRSPLASVLGSWPNVLLLVAKPTLHWLFGQAMSIRATVNPLEAVLLSVKLANCPIQIWNLAIGLIIFTVGITFLAFYRPRGPQPATFGHIQTLADAIDVWAPIIWWGYKESTRHAGTSDWPLPPMDFGPTCIV
;
A
#
# COMPACT_ATOMS: atom_id res chain seq x y z
N MET A 1 32.67 -10.51 -25.09
CA MET A 1 32.02 -9.36 -24.40
C MET A 1 32.08 -8.19 -25.36
N HIS A 2 30.93 -7.80 -25.93
CA HIS A 2 30.86 -6.67 -26.84
C HIS A 2 31.04 -5.39 -26.03
N THR A 3 32.10 -4.65 -26.34
CA THR A 3 32.33 -3.27 -25.92
C THR A 3 31.26 -2.40 -26.57
N VAL A 4 30.22 -2.06 -25.79
CA VAL A 4 29.30 -1.00 -26.14
C VAL A 4 30.08 0.30 -26.03
N ILE A 5 30.46 0.86 -27.19
CA ILE A 5 31.01 2.21 -27.28
C ILE A 5 29.84 3.15 -27.02
N ASP A 6 29.86 3.79 -25.86
CA ASP A 6 28.86 4.77 -25.46
C ASP A 6 29.06 6.03 -26.30
N LYS A 7 28.19 6.23 -27.29
CA LYS A 7 28.17 7.46 -28.11
C LYS A 7 27.67 8.60 -27.23
N ASP A 8 28.53 9.57 -26.96
CA ASP A 8 28.19 10.94 -26.57
C ASP A 8 26.94 11.10 -25.69
N ASN A 9 26.88 10.39 -24.56
CA ASN A 9 25.83 10.57 -23.56
C ASN A 9 26.20 11.72 -22.63
N ALA A 10 26.14 12.96 -23.14
CA ALA A 10 26.04 14.10 -22.25
C ALA A 10 24.78 13.90 -21.40
N LEU A 11 24.97 13.57 -20.12
CA LEU A 11 23.87 13.41 -19.16
C LEU A 11 23.00 14.67 -19.24
N PRO A 12 21.66 14.52 -19.38
CA PRO A 12 20.78 15.67 -19.54
C PRO A 12 20.95 16.64 -18.38
N PRO A 13 20.82 17.97 -18.62
CA PRO A 13 21.06 18.98 -17.59
C PRO A 13 20.21 18.70 -16.35
N THR A 14 20.79 18.95 -15.19
CA THR A 14 20.19 18.71 -13.88
C THR A 14 18.85 19.45 -13.76
N ARG A 15 17.73 18.70 -13.88
CA ARG A 15 16.39 19.29 -13.72
C ARG A 15 16.14 19.61 -12.25
N ARG A 16 15.73 20.86 -11.97
CA ARG A 16 15.28 21.29 -10.62
C ARG A 16 14.13 20.43 -10.07
N GLN A 17 13.30 19.86 -10.94
CA GLN A 17 12.22 18.94 -10.56
C GLN A 17 12.28 17.68 -11.41
N GLN A 18 12.25 16.54 -10.73
CA GLN A 18 12.36 15.23 -11.36
C GLN A 18 10.98 14.58 -11.50
N PRO A 19 10.83 13.62 -12.44
CA PRO A 19 9.56 12.93 -12.61
C PRO A 19 9.14 12.23 -11.31
N THR A 20 7.83 12.18 -11.07
CA THR A 20 7.27 11.48 -9.91
C THR A 20 7.31 9.97 -10.11
N ALA A 21 7.20 9.20 -9.03
CA ALA A 21 7.06 7.74 -9.12
C ALA A 21 5.88 7.33 -10.03
N TRP A 22 4.78 8.10 -9.99
CA TRP A 22 3.63 7.95 -10.88
C TRP A 22 3.94 8.12 -12.38
N GLN A 23 4.85 9.03 -12.72
CA GLN A 23 5.27 9.28 -14.10
C GLN A 23 6.31 8.26 -14.56
N SER A 24 7.24 7.89 -13.69
CA SER A 24 8.36 7.00 -14.01
C SER A 24 7.96 5.52 -14.10
N HIS A 25 7.01 5.05 -13.28
CA HIS A 25 6.68 3.62 -13.22
C HIS A 25 5.19 3.35 -13.47
N PRO A 26 4.82 2.60 -14.54
CA PRO A 26 3.43 2.23 -14.78
C PRO A 26 2.88 1.30 -13.70
N ALA A 27 3.74 0.52 -13.04
CA ALA A 27 3.36 -0.32 -11.90
C ALA A 27 2.78 0.51 -10.75
N VAL A 28 3.44 1.62 -10.37
CA VAL A 28 2.97 2.52 -9.30
C VAL A 28 1.56 3.03 -9.60
N ARG A 29 1.30 3.42 -10.85
CA ARG A 29 -0.02 3.85 -11.31
C ARG A 29 -1.06 2.75 -11.17
N LYS A 30 -0.77 1.53 -11.63
CA LYS A 30 -1.68 0.38 -11.53
C LYS A 30 -2.05 0.07 -10.07
N VAL A 31 -1.06 0.11 -9.17
CA VAL A 31 -1.28 -0.11 -7.74
C VAL A 31 -2.19 0.96 -7.13
N VAL A 32 -1.90 2.24 -7.37
CA VAL A 32 -2.73 3.34 -6.84
C VAL A 32 -4.17 3.27 -7.37
N ILE A 33 -4.35 3.02 -8.68
CA ILE A 33 -5.68 2.83 -9.26
C ILE A 33 -6.37 1.61 -8.63
N GLY A 34 -5.66 0.49 -8.45
CA GLY A 34 -6.18 -0.71 -7.81
C GLY A 34 -6.65 -0.46 -6.37
N LEU A 35 -5.91 0.33 -5.59
CA LEU A 35 -6.31 0.72 -4.23
C LEU A 35 -7.59 1.56 -4.23
N TRP A 36 -7.72 2.52 -5.15
CA TRP A 36 -8.95 3.30 -5.29
C TRP A 36 -10.15 2.46 -5.72
N LEU A 37 -9.95 1.48 -6.61
CA LEU A 37 -10.98 0.51 -6.97
C LEU A 37 -11.38 -0.36 -5.76
N LEU A 38 -10.42 -0.74 -4.91
CA LEU A 38 -10.70 -1.47 -3.68
C LEU A 38 -11.51 -0.61 -2.68
N CYS A 39 -11.17 0.68 -2.52
CA CYS A 39 -11.98 1.62 -1.73
C CYS A 39 -13.42 1.68 -2.24
N PHE A 40 -13.59 1.82 -3.56
CA PHE A 40 -14.90 1.84 -4.19
C PHE A 40 -15.66 0.52 -3.96
N ALA A 41 -15.00 -0.62 -4.09
CA ALA A 41 -15.59 -1.92 -3.80
C ALA A 41 -16.05 -2.05 -2.34
N CYS A 42 -15.28 -1.54 -1.36
CA CYS A 42 -15.69 -1.52 0.04
C CYS A 42 -16.92 -0.62 0.28
N ILE A 43 -16.98 0.55 -0.37
CA ILE A 43 -18.15 1.45 -0.29
C ILE A 43 -19.40 0.76 -0.86
N VAL A 44 -19.27 0.15 -2.04
CA VAL A 44 -20.38 -0.58 -2.68
C VAL A 44 -20.82 -1.75 -1.80
N TRP A 45 -19.88 -2.50 -1.22
CA TRP A 45 -20.19 -3.57 -0.28
C TRP A 45 -20.94 -3.06 0.95
N GLY A 46 -20.46 -2.00 1.60
CA GLY A 46 -21.12 -1.42 2.77
C GLY A 46 -22.52 -0.87 2.46
N GLY A 47 -22.67 -0.19 1.32
CA GLY A 47 -23.95 0.30 0.83
C GLY A 47 -24.92 -0.84 0.49
N TRP A 48 -24.44 -1.89 -0.17
CA TRP A 48 -25.23 -3.08 -0.47
C TRP A 48 -25.74 -3.77 0.78
N VAL A 49 -24.86 -4.06 1.75
CA VAL A 49 -25.25 -4.72 3.01
C VAL A 49 -26.26 -3.85 3.77
N TYR A 50 -26.07 -2.53 3.77
CA TYR A 50 -27.04 -1.61 4.37
C TYR A 50 -28.41 -1.65 3.71
N VAL A 51 -28.46 -1.56 2.37
CA VAL A 51 -29.74 -1.59 1.62
C VAL A 51 -30.45 -2.91 1.84
N VAL A 52 -29.73 -4.04 1.73
CA VAL A 52 -30.31 -5.37 1.97
C VAL A 52 -30.86 -5.49 3.39
N TRP A 53 -30.14 -4.97 4.38
CA TRP A 53 -30.60 -4.96 5.76
C TRP A 53 -31.87 -4.11 5.96
N LEU A 54 -31.99 -2.95 5.30
CA LEU A 54 -33.21 -2.12 5.37
C LEU A 54 -34.45 -2.82 4.79
N ILE A 55 -34.29 -3.58 3.71
CA ILE A 55 -35.39 -4.23 2.99
C ILE A 55 -35.70 -5.64 3.49
N SER A 56 -34.85 -6.20 4.36
CA SER A 56 -35.04 -7.53 4.96
C SER A 56 -35.75 -7.36 6.31
N PRO A 57 -37.03 -7.74 6.43
CA PRO A 57 -37.77 -7.60 7.68
C PRO A 57 -37.16 -8.51 8.74
N SER A 58 -36.76 -7.96 9.90
CA SER A 58 -36.15 -8.74 10.98
C SER A 58 -37.13 -9.77 11.57
N ASP A 59 -38.42 -9.42 11.63
CA ASP A 59 -39.49 -10.22 12.23
C ASP A 59 -40.68 -10.44 11.29
N GLY A 60 -40.44 -10.37 9.97
CA GLY A 60 -41.47 -10.55 8.94
C GLY A 60 -42.51 -9.43 8.83
N THR A 61 -42.48 -8.42 9.71
CA THR A 61 -43.55 -7.39 9.81
C THR A 61 -43.03 -5.95 9.90
N THR A 62 -41.79 -5.72 10.35
CA THR A 62 -41.21 -4.38 10.47
C THR A 62 -39.91 -4.28 9.65
N LEU A 63 -39.85 -3.24 8.81
CA LEU A 63 -38.60 -2.84 8.15
C LEU A 63 -37.70 -2.14 9.16
N ALA A 64 -36.41 -2.36 9.06
CA ALA A 64 -35.47 -1.71 9.96
C ALA A 64 -35.40 -0.20 9.66
N THR A 65 -35.59 0.63 10.68
CA THR A 65 -35.70 2.10 10.50
C THR A 65 -34.42 2.86 10.84
N THR A 66 -33.53 2.30 11.66
CA THR A 66 -32.34 2.99 12.15
C THR A 66 -31.17 2.03 12.38
N MET A 67 -30.00 2.32 11.83
CA MET A 67 -28.77 1.63 12.22
C MET A 67 -28.47 1.85 13.70
N GLY A 68 -27.75 0.91 14.32
CA GLY A 68 -27.13 1.12 15.62
C GLY A 68 -26.19 2.34 15.62
N PRO A 69 -25.81 2.86 16.79
CA PRO A 69 -24.91 4.00 16.87
C PRO A 69 -23.55 3.70 16.22
N TRP A 70 -22.94 4.72 15.63
CA TRP A 70 -21.61 4.57 15.03
C TRP A 70 -20.57 4.26 16.11
N SER A 71 -19.89 3.12 15.96
CA SER A 71 -18.81 2.70 16.86
C SER A 71 -17.68 2.06 16.08
N LEU A 72 -16.44 2.31 16.51
CA LEU A 72 -15.25 1.64 15.98
C LEU A 72 -15.18 0.16 16.41
N PHE A 73 -15.75 -0.14 17.58
CA PHE A 73 -15.78 -1.48 18.15
C PHE A 73 -17.21 -2.04 18.11
N PRO A 74 -17.41 -3.28 17.63
CA PRO A 74 -18.70 -3.93 17.76
C PRO A 74 -19.16 -3.99 19.23
N ASN A 75 -20.43 -3.71 19.45
CA ASN A 75 -21.12 -3.75 20.74
C ASN A 75 -22.47 -4.48 20.60
N ASN A 76 -23.24 -4.58 21.67
CA ASN A 76 -24.52 -5.30 21.66
C ASN A 76 -25.59 -4.65 20.77
N GLU A 77 -25.41 -3.38 20.39
CA GLU A 77 -26.30 -2.63 19.51
C GLU A 77 -25.83 -2.65 18.04
N THR A 78 -24.75 -3.38 17.75
CA THR A 78 -24.18 -3.43 16.41
C THR A 78 -25.09 -4.23 15.49
N THR A 79 -25.57 -3.54 14.46
CA THR A 79 -26.35 -4.12 13.38
C THR A 79 -25.52 -5.16 12.61
N THR A 80 -26.03 -6.37 12.48
CA THR A 80 -25.42 -7.42 11.65
C THR A 80 -26.41 -7.93 10.60
N MET A 81 -25.87 -8.22 9.41
CA MET A 81 -26.55 -8.97 8.37
C MET A 81 -25.93 -10.37 8.33
N ASP A 82 -26.69 -11.35 8.78
CA ASP A 82 -26.21 -12.72 8.92
C ASP A 82 -26.71 -13.57 7.75
N TYR A 83 -25.78 -14.21 7.03
CA TYR A 83 -26.12 -15.27 6.10
C TYR A 83 -25.95 -16.62 6.81
N ASN A 84 -27.05 -17.34 7.01
CA ASN A 84 -27.06 -18.62 7.68
C ASN A 84 -26.74 -19.74 6.70
N PHE A 85 -25.75 -20.56 7.06
CA PHE A 85 -25.39 -21.79 6.37
C PHE A 85 -25.58 -22.95 7.36
N ASP A 86 -26.67 -23.68 7.19
CA ASP A 86 -26.96 -24.83 8.02
C ASP A 86 -26.25 -26.07 7.48
N ILE A 87 -25.56 -26.76 8.36
CA ILE A 87 -24.85 -28.01 8.06
C ILE A 87 -25.63 -29.14 8.70
N ASP A 88 -26.38 -29.85 7.87
CA ASP A 88 -27.01 -31.12 8.21
C ASP A 88 -26.03 -32.28 7.96
N THR A 89 -26.13 -33.29 8.81
CA THR A 89 -25.48 -34.60 8.71
C THR A 89 -25.61 -35.26 7.33
N VAL A 90 -26.70 -35.01 6.60
CA VAL A 90 -26.96 -35.60 5.27
C VAL A 90 -26.27 -34.81 4.15
N HIS A 91 -26.21 -33.48 4.24
CA HIS A 91 -25.72 -32.60 3.17
C HIS A 91 -24.25 -32.16 3.35
N GLY A 92 -23.66 -32.40 4.53
CA GLY A 92 -22.23 -32.32 4.80
C GLY A 92 -21.57 -30.98 4.44
N ILE A 93 -20.27 -31.04 4.12
CA ILE A 93 -19.33 -29.91 3.96
C ILE A 93 -19.60 -29.04 2.69
N ARG A 94 -20.71 -29.25 1.96
CA ARG A 94 -20.95 -28.66 0.63
C ARG A 94 -20.92 -27.12 0.60
N THR A 95 -21.22 -26.45 1.71
CA THR A 95 -21.22 -24.98 1.84
C THR A 95 -19.85 -24.37 2.09
N TRP A 96 -18.87 -25.14 2.57
CA TRP A 96 -17.54 -24.62 2.94
C TRP A 96 -16.74 -24.01 1.78
N PRO A 97 -16.70 -24.61 0.57
CA PRO A 97 -16.00 -24.00 -0.55
C PRO A 97 -16.50 -22.59 -0.87
N TRP A 98 -17.80 -22.33 -0.69
CA TRP A 98 -18.38 -20.99 -0.89
C TRP A 98 -17.95 -20.03 0.21
N ILE A 99 -18.02 -20.44 1.48
CA ILE A 99 -17.60 -19.61 2.62
C ILE A 99 -16.11 -19.26 2.51
N PHE A 100 -15.25 -20.25 2.27
CA PHE A 100 -13.81 -20.03 2.08
C PHE A 100 -13.51 -19.24 0.83
N GLY A 101 -14.19 -19.49 -0.28
CA GLY A 101 -14.03 -18.73 -1.53
C GLY A 101 -14.36 -17.25 -1.34
N LEU A 102 -15.44 -16.93 -0.62
CA LEU A 102 -15.79 -15.56 -0.27
C LEU A 102 -14.73 -14.92 0.63
N PHE A 103 -14.32 -15.59 1.70
CA PHE A 103 -13.26 -15.07 2.57
C PHE A 103 -11.95 -14.82 1.81
N ALA A 104 -11.52 -15.79 0.99
CA ALA A 104 -10.32 -15.67 0.18
C ALA A 104 -10.44 -14.52 -0.83
N ALA A 105 -11.60 -14.32 -1.44
CA ALA A 105 -11.81 -13.20 -2.37
C ALA A 105 -11.70 -11.85 -1.66
N PHE A 106 -12.39 -11.67 -0.54
CA PHE A 106 -12.41 -10.40 0.19
C PHE A 106 -11.08 -10.12 0.91
N GLN A 107 -10.62 -11.05 1.74
CA GLN A 107 -9.36 -10.92 2.48
C GLN A 107 -8.16 -10.91 1.54
N GLY A 108 -8.20 -11.74 0.48
CA GLY A 108 -7.15 -11.80 -0.53
C GLY A 108 -7.03 -10.50 -1.30
N SER A 109 -8.14 -9.87 -1.70
CA SER A 109 -8.12 -8.56 -2.37
C SER A 109 -7.49 -7.47 -1.49
N LEU A 110 -7.83 -7.44 -0.20
CA LEU A 110 -7.20 -6.52 0.75
C LEU A 110 -5.70 -6.79 0.91
N THR A 111 -5.34 -8.05 1.15
CA THR A 111 -3.93 -8.48 1.31
C THR A 111 -3.11 -8.11 0.08
N PHE A 112 -3.62 -8.42 -1.10
CA PHE A 112 -2.97 -8.15 -2.37
C PHE A 112 -2.76 -6.65 -2.58
N GLY A 113 -3.80 -5.82 -2.36
CA GLY A 113 -3.69 -4.36 -2.45
C GLY A 113 -2.62 -3.78 -1.52
N LEU A 114 -2.57 -4.25 -0.26
CA LEU A 114 -1.58 -3.80 0.71
C LEU A 114 -0.15 -4.25 0.38
N HIS A 115 0.02 -5.45 -0.17
CA HIS A 115 1.33 -5.93 -0.60
C HIS A 115 1.83 -5.21 -1.87
N CYS A 116 0.93 -4.92 -2.80
CA CYS A 116 1.26 -4.05 -3.94
C CYS A 116 1.65 -2.64 -3.48
N ALA A 117 0.97 -2.07 -2.48
CA ALA A 117 1.32 -0.77 -1.91
C ALA A 117 2.71 -0.78 -1.25
N GLU A 118 3.11 -1.90 -0.65
CA GLU A 118 4.45 -2.10 -0.10
C GLU A 118 5.55 -2.00 -1.15
N LEU A 119 5.33 -2.53 -2.35
CA LEU A 119 6.27 -2.38 -3.46
C LEU A 119 6.46 -0.90 -3.85
N ASN A 120 5.38 -0.11 -3.89
CA ASN A 120 5.47 1.33 -4.16
C ASN A 120 6.28 2.07 -3.10
N VAL A 121 6.07 1.73 -1.82
CA VAL A 121 6.83 2.34 -0.72
C VAL A 121 8.29 1.97 -0.79
N ASN A 122 8.63 0.71 -1.11
CA ASN A 122 10.02 0.29 -1.28
C ASN A 122 10.72 1.09 -2.38
N ILE A 123 10.09 1.25 -3.56
CA ILE A 123 10.61 2.08 -4.65
C ILE A 123 10.92 3.51 -4.19
N ILE A 124 10.00 4.12 -3.43
CA ILE A 124 10.16 5.50 -2.95
C ILE A 124 11.23 5.58 -1.85
N ARG A 125 11.33 4.56 -1.01
CA ARG A 125 12.36 4.47 0.03
C ARG A 125 13.75 4.36 -0.60
N ASP A 126 13.90 3.52 -1.61
CA ASP A 126 15.17 3.30 -2.29
C ASP A 126 15.60 4.58 -3.02
N GLU A 127 14.67 5.31 -3.65
CA GLU A 127 14.91 6.66 -4.18
C GLU A 127 15.38 7.63 -3.07
N ARG A 128 14.72 7.64 -1.91
CA ARG A 128 15.14 8.52 -0.80
C ARG A 128 16.52 8.15 -0.25
N GLN A 129 16.89 6.87 -0.27
CA GLN A 129 18.23 6.43 0.12
C GLN A 129 19.27 6.89 -0.90
N TRP A 130 18.98 6.73 -2.19
CA TRP A 130 19.83 7.26 -3.27
C TRP A 130 20.10 8.76 -3.11
N ARG A 131 19.06 9.53 -2.76
CA ARG A 131 19.16 10.98 -2.49
C ARG A 131 20.08 11.35 -1.34
N ARG A 132 20.40 10.43 -0.43
CA ARG A 132 21.35 10.73 0.65
C ARG A 132 22.78 10.91 0.14
N ALA A 133 23.12 10.42 -1.04
CA ALA A 133 24.47 10.61 -1.57
C ALA A 133 24.80 12.08 -1.87
N THR A 134 23.82 12.98 -2.09
CA THR A 134 24.10 14.43 -2.20
C THR A 134 24.22 15.14 -0.85
N THR A 135 23.97 14.47 0.26
CA THR A 135 24.04 15.09 1.60
C THR A 135 25.45 15.02 2.14
N SER A 136 25.78 15.88 3.12
CA SER A 136 27.10 15.86 3.77
C SER A 136 27.43 14.51 4.41
N SER A 137 26.43 13.77 4.88
CA SER A 137 26.59 12.43 5.45
C SER A 137 26.82 11.33 4.41
N GLY A 138 26.57 11.60 3.13
CA GLY A 138 26.59 10.61 2.07
C GLY A 138 25.49 9.55 2.20
N MET A 139 25.43 8.66 1.23
CA MET A 139 24.60 7.45 1.27
C MET A 139 25.41 6.34 1.92
N VAL A 140 25.05 6.02 3.15
CA VAL A 140 25.61 4.89 3.89
C VAL A 140 24.78 3.64 3.60
N MET A 141 25.44 2.52 3.29
CA MET A 141 24.77 1.22 3.21
C MET A 141 24.21 0.88 4.60
N SER A 142 22.89 0.95 4.77
CA SER A 142 22.24 0.75 6.08
C SER A 142 22.56 -0.64 6.62
N ARG A 143 23.19 -0.70 7.80
CA ARG A 143 23.51 -1.95 8.49
C ARG A 143 22.40 -2.42 9.44
N SER A 144 21.46 -1.55 9.77
CA SER A 144 20.40 -1.82 10.75
C SER A 144 19.01 -1.84 10.09
N PRO A 145 18.45 -3.04 9.83
CA PRO A 145 17.16 -3.16 9.13
C PRO A 145 16.02 -2.48 9.89
N LEU A 146 16.00 -2.56 11.22
CA LEU A 146 14.97 -1.92 12.04
C LEU A 146 14.99 -0.40 11.97
N ALA A 147 16.18 0.22 11.98
CA ALA A 147 16.30 1.67 11.87
C ALA A 147 15.88 2.17 10.48
N SER A 148 16.12 1.37 9.44
CA SER A 148 15.66 1.65 8.07
C SER A 148 14.13 1.58 7.95
N VAL A 149 13.50 0.61 8.61
CA VAL A 149 12.04 0.44 8.63
C VAL A 149 11.39 1.56 9.44
N LEU A 150 11.78 1.79 10.69
CA LEU A 150 11.14 2.77 11.57
C LEU A 150 11.55 4.22 11.26
N GLY A 151 12.71 4.44 10.64
CA GLY A 151 13.23 5.77 10.33
C GLY A 151 12.59 6.45 9.13
N SER A 152 11.62 5.81 8.46
CA SER A 152 10.90 6.44 7.36
C SER A 152 9.39 6.35 7.54
N TRP A 153 8.73 7.51 7.48
CA TRP A 153 7.28 7.58 7.62
C TRP A 153 6.48 6.72 6.62
N PRO A 154 6.92 6.46 5.36
CA PRO A 154 6.20 5.58 4.45
C PRO A 154 6.15 4.13 4.93
N ASN A 155 7.24 3.64 5.53
CA ASN A 155 7.32 2.31 6.12
C ASN A 155 6.47 2.23 7.39
N VAL A 156 6.50 3.28 8.23
CA VAL A 156 5.65 3.37 9.43
C VAL A 156 4.16 3.34 9.04
N LEU A 157 3.79 4.09 7.98
CA LEU A 157 2.43 4.07 7.44
C LEU A 157 2.01 2.64 7.07
N LEU A 158 2.84 1.87 6.37
CA LEU A 158 2.54 0.47 6.04
C LEU A 158 2.48 -0.44 7.25
N LEU A 159 3.43 -0.28 8.17
CA LEU A 159 3.54 -1.10 9.38
C LEU A 159 2.28 -0.97 10.24
N VAL A 160 1.70 0.22 10.32
CA VAL A 160 0.43 0.47 11.02
C VAL A 160 -0.76 0.04 10.16
N ALA A 161 -0.80 0.43 8.89
CA ALA A 161 -1.98 0.21 8.05
C ALA A 161 -2.30 -1.26 7.84
N LYS A 162 -1.30 -2.13 7.64
CA LYS A 162 -1.54 -3.57 7.42
C LYS A 162 -2.32 -4.23 8.56
N PRO A 163 -1.83 -4.26 9.81
CA PRO A 163 -2.57 -4.88 10.91
C PRO A 163 -3.90 -4.17 11.18
N THR A 164 -3.93 -2.83 11.12
CA THR A 164 -5.17 -2.08 11.37
C THR A 164 -6.26 -2.40 10.34
N LEU A 165 -5.94 -2.43 9.05
CA LEU A 165 -6.93 -2.72 8.00
C LEU A 165 -7.38 -4.18 8.01
N HIS A 166 -6.49 -5.12 8.30
CA HIS A 166 -6.88 -6.53 8.49
C HIS A 166 -7.76 -6.73 9.73
N TRP A 167 -7.46 -6.01 10.81
CA TRP A 167 -8.30 -6.03 12.00
C TRP A 167 -9.69 -5.45 11.73
N LEU A 168 -9.76 -4.27 11.09
CA LEU A 168 -11.04 -3.66 10.67
C LEU A 168 -11.83 -4.60 9.75
N PHE A 169 -11.15 -5.32 8.85
CA PHE A 169 -11.78 -6.33 8.02
C PHE A 169 -12.39 -7.48 8.84
N GLY A 170 -11.69 -7.98 9.86
CA GLY A 170 -12.23 -9.00 10.77
C GLY A 170 -13.46 -8.53 11.57
N GLN A 171 -13.59 -7.22 11.82
CA GLN A 171 -14.79 -6.64 12.44
C GLN A 171 -15.93 -6.43 11.42
N ALA A 172 -15.58 -6.12 10.17
CA ALA A 172 -16.51 -5.94 9.07
C ALA A 172 -17.20 -7.26 8.67
N MET A 173 -16.46 -8.36 8.69
CA MET A 173 -16.95 -9.68 8.34
C MET A 173 -16.39 -10.74 9.29
N SER A 174 -17.29 -11.49 9.94
CA SER A 174 -16.92 -12.54 10.89
C SER A 174 -17.73 -13.81 10.66
N ILE A 175 -17.12 -14.96 10.96
CA ILE A 175 -17.81 -16.26 10.98
C ILE A 175 -18.17 -16.57 12.43
N ARG A 176 -19.43 -16.87 12.68
CA ARG A 176 -19.92 -17.35 13.98
C ARG A 176 -20.49 -18.75 13.79
N ALA A 177 -20.04 -19.69 14.58
CA ALA A 177 -20.48 -21.07 14.52
C ALA A 177 -21.22 -21.43 15.82
N THR A 178 -22.42 -21.97 15.70
CA THR A 178 -23.21 -22.48 16.84
C THR A 178 -23.50 -23.95 16.63
N VAL A 179 -23.11 -24.77 17.61
CA VAL A 179 -23.36 -26.21 17.62
C VAL A 179 -24.59 -26.47 18.47
N ASN A 180 -25.57 -27.18 17.92
CA ASN A 180 -26.79 -27.52 18.65
C ASN A 180 -27.03 -29.03 18.55
N PRO A 181 -26.51 -29.84 19.48
CA PRO A 181 -26.48 -31.30 19.36
C PRO A 181 -27.86 -31.97 19.48
N LEU A 182 -28.90 -31.21 19.82
CA LEU A 182 -30.27 -31.68 20.01
C LEU A 182 -31.18 -31.38 18.82
N GLU A 183 -30.73 -30.60 17.83
CA GLU A 183 -31.50 -30.22 16.65
C GLU A 183 -31.06 -30.98 15.40
N ALA A 184 -31.95 -31.04 14.39
CA ALA A 184 -31.64 -31.67 13.10
C ALA A 184 -30.48 -30.98 12.36
N VAL A 185 -30.26 -29.68 12.62
CA VAL A 185 -29.09 -28.93 12.17
C VAL A 185 -28.02 -29.02 13.25
N LEU A 186 -27.00 -29.84 13.02
CA LEU A 186 -25.92 -30.08 13.99
C LEU A 186 -25.04 -28.83 14.19
N LEU A 187 -24.77 -28.10 13.12
CA LEU A 187 -23.89 -26.93 13.10
C LEU A 187 -24.51 -25.85 12.20
N SER A 188 -24.81 -24.68 12.79
CA SER A 188 -25.20 -23.49 12.02
C SER A 188 -24.03 -22.52 11.97
N VAL A 189 -23.61 -22.17 10.75
CA VAL A 189 -22.52 -21.23 10.50
C VAL A 189 -23.12 -19.94 9.95
N LYS A 190 -22.92 -18.84 10.68
CA LYS A 190 -23.39 -17.51 10.30
C LYS A 190 -22.23 -16.69 9.78
N LEU A 191 -22.37 -16.18 8.56
CA LEU A 191 -21.50 -15.16 8.01
C LEU A 191 -22.09 -13.79 8.37
N ALA A 192 -21.57 -13.19 9.44
CA ALA A 192 -22.03 -11.90 9.93
C ALA A 192 -21.27 -10.77 9.23
N ASN A 193 -22.03 -9.92 8.52
CA ASN A 193 -21.54 -8.70 7.90
C ASN A 193 -22.05 -7.49 8.69
N CYS A 194 -21.16 -6.61 9.11
CA CYS A 194 -21.49 -5.46 9.95
C CYS A 194 -21.39 -4.16 9.13
N PRO A 195 -22.49 -3.52 8.70
CA PRO A 195 -22.46 -2.33 7.82
C PRO A 195 -21.54 -1.22 8.32
N ILE A 196 -21.68 -0.83 9.59
CA ILE A 196 -20.87 0.25 10.21
C ILE A 196 -19.38 -0.11 10.20
N GLN A 197 -19.04 -1.37 10.44
CA GLN A 197 -17.64 -1.82 10.43
C GLN A 197 -17.06 -1.92 9.02
N ILE A 198 -17.88 -2.25 8.02
CA ILE A 198 -17.49 -2.14 6.60
C ILE A 198 -17.17 -0.68 6.25
N TRP A 199 -17.96 0.28 6.74
CA TRP A 199 -17.66 1.70 6.55
C TRP A 199 -16.38 2.14 7.28
N ASN A 200 -16.13 1.66 8.51
CA ASN A 200 -14.86 1.91 9.21
C ASN A 200 -13.66 1.39 8.40
N LEU A 201 -13.77 0.18 7.83
CA LEU A 201 -12.76 -0.38 6.93
C LEU A 201 -12.58 0.50 5.68
N ALA A 202 -13.67 0.93 5.04
CA ALA A 202 -13.60 1.79 3.85
C ALA A 202 -12.90 3.12 4.15
N ILE A 203 -13.25 3.77 5.26
CA ILE A 203 -12.61 5.02 5.71
C ILE A 203 -11.11 4.81 5.96
N GLY A 204 -10.75 3.75 6.71
CA GLY A 204 -9.36 3.41 6.96
C GLY A 204 -8.58 3.18 5.67
N LEU A 205 -9.17 2.45 4.72
CA LEU A 205 -8.55 2.14 3.43
C LEU A 205 -8.41 3.40 2.55
N ILE A 206 -9.38 4.32 2.60
CA ILE A 206 -9.30 5.62 1.90
C ILE A 206 -8.14 6.45 2.46
N ILE A 207 -8.02 6.56 3.80
CA ILE A 207 -6.93 7.31 4.45
C ILE A 207 -5.58 6.74 4.01
N PHE A 208 -5.44 5.42 4.05
CA PHE A 208 -4.23 4.75 3.58
C PHE A 208 -3.96 5.01 2.10
N THR A 209 -4.97 4.88 1.25
CA THR A 209 -4.88 5.08 -0.21
C THR A 209 -4.50 6.52 -0.56
N VAL A 210 -5.02 7.51 0.17
CA VAL A 210 -4.62 8.91 0.05
C VAL A 210 -3.14 9.07 0.40
N GLY A 211 -2.66 8.44 1.47
CA GLY A 211 -1.25 8.42 1.84
C GLY A 211 -0.34 7.84 0.74
N ILE A 212 -0.72 6.70 0.16
CA ILE A 212 0.01 6.07 -0.96
C ILE A 212 -0.06 6.93 -2.23
N THR A 213 -1.21 7.57 -2.50
CA THR A 213 -1.40 8.48 -3.63
C THR A 213 -0.47 9.69 -3.49
N PHE A 214 -0.43 10.31 -2.31
CA PHE A 214 0.47 11.42 -2.01
C PHE A 214 1.94 11.03 -2.23
N LEU A 215 2.32 9.84 -1.78
CA LEU A 215 3.66 9.28 -2.02
C LEU A 215 3.96 9.11 -3.51
N ALA A 216 3.02 8.58 -4.30
CA ALA A 216 3.19 8.38 -5.74
C ALA A 216 3.38 9.70 -6.52
N PHE A 217 2.75 10.79 -6.06
CA PHE A 217 2.87 12.12 -6.65
C PHE A 217 4.00 12.98 -6.06
N TYR A 218 4.69 12.50 -5.03
CA TYR A 218 5.83 13.21 -4.45
C TYR A 218 6.93 13.38 -5.51
N ARG A 219 7.36 14.63 -5.73
CA ARG A 219 8.44 14.97 -6.65
C ARG A 219 9.78 14.97 -5.93
N PRO A 220 10.71 14.05 -6.23
CA PRO A 220 12.05 14.15 -5.72
C PRO A 220 12.73 15.42 -6.26
N ARG A 221 13.52 16.05 -5.38
CA ARG A 221 14.31 17.24 -5.68
C ARG A 221 15.78 16.90 -5.55
N GLY A 222 16.60 17.54 -6.35
CA GLY A 222 18.05 17.45 -6.25
C GLY A 222 18.74 17.18 -7.58
N PRO A 223 20.07 17.27 -7.59
CA PRO A 223 20.86 17.24 -8.82
C PRO A 223 21.14 15.81 -9.32
N GLN A 224 20.96 14.78 -8.50
CA GLN A 224 21.08 13.38 -8.92
C GLN A 224 19.97 12.97 -9.92
N PRO A 225 20.21 12.03 -10.84
CA PRO A 225 19.14 11.42 -11.62
C PRO A 225 18.19 10.60 -10.73
N ALA A 226 16.91 10.55 -11.06
CA ALA A 226 15.93 9.71 -10.37
C ALA A 226 16.08 8.28 -10.85
N THR A 227 16.19 7.35 -9.89
CA THR A 227 16.43 5.95 -10.19
C THR A 227 15.26 5.08 -9.74
N PHE A 228 14.54 5.49 -8.69
CA PHE A 228 13.38 4.79 -8.14
C PHE A 228 13.67 3.30 -7.91
N GLY A 229 14.89 2.98 -7.45
CA GLY A 229 15.34 1.62 -7.19
C GLY A 229 15.60 0.76 -8.44
N HIS A 230 15.61 1.34 -9.64
CA HIS A 230 15.97 0.62 -10.86
C HIS A 230 17.47 0.29 -10.87
N ILE A 231 17.80 -0.98 -10.62
CA ILE A 231 19.18 -1.45 -10.37
C ILE A 231 20.12 -1.09 -11.52
N GLN A 232 19.69 -1.27 -12.78
CA GLN A 232 20.52 -0.95 -13.93
C GLN A 232 20.84 0.55 -13.98
N THR A 233 19.84 1.41 -13.80
CA THR A 233 20.04 2.87 -13.80
C THR A 233 20.91 3.30 -12.63
N LEU A 234 20.79 2.64 -11.48
CA LEU A 234 21.67 2.88 -10.35
C LEU A 234 23.12 2.45 -10.66
N ALA A 235 23.31 1.30 -11.30
CA ALA A 235 24.63 0.80 -11.71
C ALA A 235 25.29 1.69 -12.76
N ASP A 236 24.51 2.22 -13.71
CA ASP A 236 25.00 3.16 -14.72
C ASP A 236 25.34 4.54 -14.10
N ALA A 237 24.66 4.92 -13.01
CA ALA A 237 24.90 6.19 -12.32
C ALA A 237 26.04 6.12 -11.29
N ILE A 238 26.29 4.96 -10.69
CA ILE A 238 27.35 4.74 -9.69
C ILE A 238 28.62 4.33 -10.42
N ASP A 239 29.55 5.27 -10.57
CA ASP A 239 30.86 5.00 -11.16
C ASP A 239 31.90 4.52 -10.12
N VAL A 240 31.71 4.86 -8.85
CA VAL A 240 32.52 4.38 -7.71
C VAL A 240 31.65 3.69 -6.67
N TRP A 241 31.96 2.43 -6.37
CA TRP A 241 31.33 1.62 -5.33
C TRP A 241 32.16 1.64 -4.04
N ALA A 242 31.59 2.19 -2.97
CA ALA A 242 32.23 2.33 -1.67
C ALA A 242 31.23 2.11 -0.51
N PRO A 243 31.70 1.85 0.72
CA PRO A 243 30.80 1.67 1.88
C PRO A 243 29.92 2.89 2.18
N ILE A 244 30.43 4.08 1.85
CA ILE A 244 29.70 5.34 1.89
C ILE A 244 29.92 6.00 0.53
N ILE A 245 28.83 6.44 -0.08
CA ILE A 245 28.84 7.01 -1.42
C ILE A 245 28.38 8.47 -1.35
N TRP A 246 29.18 9.38 -1.88
CA TRP A 246 28.80 10.77 -2.10
C TRP A 246 28.58 11.04 -3.59
N TRP A 247 27.73 12.01 -3.89
CA TRP A 247 27.45 12.48 -5.25
C TRP A 247 27.75 13.96 -5.35
N GLY A 248 28.52 14.35 -6.37
CA GLY A 248 28.88 15.74 -6.60
C GLY A 248 29.68 15.93 -7.87
N TYR A 249 30.32 17.10 -7.99
CA TYR A 249 31.15 17.44 -9.15
C TYR A 249 32.55 16.86 -9.01
N LYS A 250 33.04 16.16 -10.05
CA LYS A 250 34.41 15.65 -10.12
C LYS A 250 35.27 16.52 -11.03
N GLU A 251 36.30 17.15 -10.48
CA GLU A 251 37.22 17.99 -11.26
C GLU A 251 38.01 17.19 -12.30
N SER A 252 38.38 15.94 -11.99
CA SER A 252 39.19 15.08 -12.86
C SER A 252 38.49 14.72 -14.17
N THR A 253 37.18 14.46 -14.12
CA THR A 253 36.37 14.13 -15.30
C THR A 253 35.53 15.30 -15.80
N ARG A 254 35.47 16.42 -15.05
CA ARG A 254 34.59 17.58 -15.27
C ARG A 254 33.10 17.22 -15.41
N HIS A 255 32.68 16.14 -14.76
CA HIS A 255 31.31 15.63 -14.80
C HIS A 255 30.81 15.27 -13.40
N ALA A 256 29.49 15.09 -13.26
CA ALA A 256 28.90 14.57 -12.04
C ALA A 256 29.16 13.06 -11.90
N GLY A 257 29.39 12.60 -10.69
CA GLY A 257 29.56 11.17 -10.40
C GLY A 257 29.60 10.87 -8.91
N THR A 258 29.92 9.62 -8.57
CA THR A 258 30.02 9.14 -7.19
C THR A 258 31.45 9.02 -6.67
N SER A 259 31.68 9.21 -5.38
CA SER A 259 33.00 9.04 -4.77
C SER A 259 32.89 8.46 -3.35
N ASP A 260 33.99 7.90 -2.86
CA ASP A 260 34.25 7.44 -1.50
C ASP A 260 34.73 8.56 -0.55
N TRP A 261 34.82 9.81 -1.02
CA TRP A 261 34.98 10.99 -0.18
C TRP A 261 33.94 12.06 -0.52
N PRO A 262 33.68 13.03 0.39
CA PRO A 262 32.73 14.11 0.14
C PRO A 262 33.12 14.94 -1.09
N LEU A 263 32.19 15.06 -2.04
CA LEU A 263 32.35 15.89 -3.23
C LEU A 263 31.70 17.26 -3.05
N PRO A 264 32.22 18.31 -3.70
CA PRO A 264 31.56 19.61 -3.74
C PRO A 264 30.16 19.47 -4.36
N PRO A 265 29.17 20.21 -3.84
CA PRO A 265 27.82 20.16 -4.35
C PRO A 265 27.79 20.58 -5.83
N MET A 266 26.93 19.94 -6.60
CA MET A 266 26.65 20.44 -7.95
C MET A 266 25.95 21.80 -7.83
N ASP A 267 26.64 22.86 -8.23
CA ASP A 267 26.05 24.19 -8.30
C ASP A 267 25.01 24.22 -9.42
N PHE A 268 23.77 24.54 -9.07
CA PHE A 268 22.85 25.11 -10.06
C PHE A 268 23.35 26.54 -10.29
N GLY A 269 24.40 26.71 -11.10
CA GLY A 269 24.93 28.03 -11.41
C GLY A 269 23.82 29.01 -11.76
N PRO A 270 23.98 30.32 -11.47
CA PRO A 270 22.98 31.31 -11.83
C PRO A 270 22.70 31.20 -13.33
N THR A 271 21.42 31.18 -13.68
CA THR A 271 20.94 31.24 -15.06
C THR A 271 21.41 32.53 -15.71
N CYS A 272 22.63 32.54 -16.26
CA CYS A 272 22.96 33.43 -17.36
C CYS A 272 22.47 32.74 -18.63
N ILE A 273 21.16 32.89 -18.87
CA ILE A 273 20.66 32.93 -20.24
C ILE A 273 20.81 34.40 -20.64
N VAL A 274 21.82 34.68 -21.46
CA VAL A 274 21.85 35.88 -22.33
C VAL A 274 21.14 35.50 -23.61
#